data_AF-A0A3M1D1A8-F1
#
_entry.id   AF-A0A3M1D1A8-F1
#
_cell.length_a   1.000
_cell.length_b   1.000
_cell.length_c   1.000
_cell.angle_alpha   90.00
_cell.angle_beta   90.00
_cell.angle_gamma   90.00
#
_symmetry.space_group_name_H-M   'P 1'
#
loop_
_entity.id
_entity.type
_entity.pdbx_description
1 polymer ?
#
loop_
_entity_poly.entity_id
_entity_poly.type
_entity_poly.pdbx_seq_one_letter_code
_entity_poly.pdbx_strand_id
1 'polypeptide(L)'
;MQKQKLLLMVTVLCGLWLTPMVKAADGGAVPQRADIAEQYRWDLSDIYADSAAWEADFSFLDKHLSDFESFRGRLGESATQLLSCLKLQDSLGLILENLYVFANLKKDEDQRVPAYQEMSDRIMGLYSR
;
A
#
# COMPACT_ATOMS: atom_id res chain seq x y z
N MET A 1 29.87 -56.13 -28.22
CA MET A 1 28.40 -55.93 -28.19
C MET A 1 27.79 -55.65 -26.81
N GLN A 2 28.52 -55.74 -25.69
CA GLN A 2 28.01 -55.39 -24.34
C GLN A 2 28.29 -53.93 -23.94
N LYS A 3 29.23 -53.22 -24.58
CA LYS A 3 29.58 -51.82 -24.24
C LYS A 3 28.64 -50.76 -24.82
N GLN A 4 27.89 -51.05 -25.89
CA GLN A 4 26.97 -50.08 -26.51
C GLN A 4 25.60 -50.01 -25.82
N LYS A 5 25.18 -51.10 -25.14
CA LYS A 5 23.90 -51.14 -24.41
C LYS A 5 23.97 -50.43 -23.06
N LEU A 6 25.16 -50.36 -22.44
CA LEU A 6 25.36 -49.66 -21.17
C LEU A 6 25.40 -48.13 -21.34
N LEU A 7 25.89 -47.63 -22.49
CA LEU A 7 25.97 -46.20 -22.76
C LEU A 7 24.61 -45.57 -23.10
N LEU A 8 23.66 -46.34 -23.66
CA LEU A 8 22.31 -45.84 -23.96
C LEU A 8 21.40 -45.74 -22.73
N MET A 9 21.70 -46.47 -21.66
CA MET A 9 20.83 -46.54 -20.47
C MET A 9 21.13 -45.44 -19.44
N VAL A 10 22.33 -44.85 -19.46
CA VAL A 10 22.70 -43.74 -18.58
C VAL A 10 22.18 -42.39 -19.10
N THR A 11 22.03 -42.23 -20.42
CA THR A 11 21.50 -40.98 -21.02
C THR A 11 19.99 -40.81 -20.83
N VAL A 12 19.25 -41.91 -20.63
CA VAL A 12 17.80 -41.86 -20.32
C VAL A 12 17.55 -41.53 -18.84
N LEU A 13 18.52 -41.76 -17.95
CA LEU A 13 18.38 -41.45 -16.52
C LEU A 13 18.76 -40.01 -16.14
N CYS A 14 19.39 -39.25 -17.04
CA CYS A 14 19.84 -37.87 -16.78
C CYS A 14 18.97 -36.78 -17.47
N GLY A 15 18.00 -37.17 -18.31
CA GLY A 15 17.12 -36.24 -19.04
C GLY A 15 15.78 -35.93 -18.38
N LEU A 16 15.49 -36.51 -17.20
CA LEU A 16 14.16 -36.47 -16.55
C LEU A 16 14.07 -35.58 -15.30
N TRP A 17 15.11 -34.78 -15.00
CA TRP A 17 15.14 -33.89 -13.83
C TRP A 17 15.49 -32.43 -14.13
N LEU A 18 15.36 -31.98 -15.40
CA LEU A 18 15.77 -30.62 -15.77
C LEU A 18 14.92 -29.95 -16.85
N THR A 19 13.62 -30.21 -16.86
CA THR A 19 12.68 -29.17 -17.28
C THR A 19 12.09 -28.55 -16.01
N PRO A 20 12.34 -27.27 -15.70
CA PRO A 20 11.32 -26.57 -14.95
C PRO A 20 10.06 -26.70 -15.81
N MET A 21 9.03 -27.31 -15.24
CA MET A 21 7.69 -27.24 -15.79
C MET A 21 7.28 -25.77 -15.67
N VAL A 22 7.78 -24.92 -16.57
CA VAL A 22 7.09 -23.68 -16.90
C VAL A 22 5.82 -24.16 -17.55
N LYS A 23 4.80 -24.36 -16.72
CA LYS A 23 3.43 -24.52 -17.16
C LYS A 23 3.18 -23.34 -18.09
N ALA A 24 3.06 -23.61 -19.39
CA ALA A 24 2.54 -22.64 -20.32
C ALA A 24 1.24 -22.12 -19.71
N ALA A 25 1.13 -20.80 -19.53
CA ALA A 25 -0.11 -20.20 -19.09
C ALA A 25 -1.16 -20.60 -20.14
N ASP A 26 -2.09 -21.47 -19.74
CA ASP A 26 -3.32 -21.69 -20.47
C ASP A 26 -3.90 -20.30 -20.76
N GLY A 27 -4.45 -20.07 -21.96
CA GLY A 27 -5.09 -18.81 -22.34
C GLY A 27 -6.38 -18.51 -21.55
N GLY A 28 -6.33 -18.65 -20.23
CA GLY A 28 -7.38 -18.30 -19.28
C GLY A 28 -7.40 -16.80 -19.03
N ALA A 29 -8.60 -16.28 -18.73
CA ALA A 29 -8.81 -14.87 -18.42
C ALA A 29 -7.88 -14.43 -17.28
N VAL A 30 -7.36 -13.21 -17.38
CA VAL A 30 -6.61 -12.57 -16.30
C VAL A 30 -7.52 -12.52 -15.05
N PRO A 31 -7.07 -13.05 -13.90
CA PRO A 31 -7.87 -13.04 -12.67
C PRO A 31 -8.31 -11.63 -12.28
N GLN A 32 -9.51 -11.48 -11.73
CA GLN A 32 -9.90 -10.23 -11.10
C GLN A 32 -9.15 -10.08 -9.77
N ARG A 33 -8.98 -8.83 -9.31
CA ARG A 33 -8.32 -8.59 -8.02
C ARG A 33 -9.01 -9.30 -6.85
N ALA A 34 -10.34 -9.40 -6.90
CA ALA A 34 -11.15 -10.09 -5.90
C ALA A 34 -10.94 -11.61 -5.88
N ASP A 35 -10.40 -12.21 -6.95
CA ASP A 35 -10.15 -13.65 -7.05
C ASP A 35 -8.81 -14.07 -6.39
N ILE A 36 -7.98 -13.10 -6.01
CA ILE A 36 -6.66 -13.35 -5.41
C ILE A 36 -6.82 -13.73 -3.94
N ALA A 37 -6.22 -14.85 -3.54
CA ALA A 37 -6.22 -15.31 -2.16
C ALA A 37 -5.62 -14.24 -1.22
N GLU A 38 -6.23 -14.08 -0.04
CA GLU A 38 -5.90 -13.02 0.93
C GLU A 38 -4.43 -12.98 1.33
N GLN A 39 -3.79 -14.14 1.50
CA GLN A 39 -2.37 -14.27 1.81
C GLN A 39 -1.41 -13.65 0.76
N TYR A 40 -1.91 -13.32 -0.44
CA TYR A 40 -1.16 -12.64 -1.49
C TYR A 40 -1.62 -11.18 -1.69
N ARG A 41 -2.49 -10.67 -0.81
CA ARG A 41 -2.94 -9.28 -0.79
C ARG A 41 -2.20 -8.52 0.30
N TRP A 42 -2.07 -7.21 0.11
CA TRP A 42 -1.56 -6.35 1.17
C TRP A 42 -2.59 -6.32 2.31
N ASP A 43 -2.12 -6.56 3.53
CA ASP A 43 -2.90 -6.30 4.72
C ASP A 43 -2.66 -4.85 5.16
N LEU A 44 -3.72 -4.04 5.10
CA LEU A 44 -3.68 -2.63 5.50
C LEU A 44 -4.41 -2.39 6.83
N SER A 45 -4.86 -3.47 7.50
CA SER A 45 -5.59 -3.38 8.76
C SER A 45 -4.75 -2.84 9.92
N ASP A 46 -3.42 -2.97 9.83
CA ASP A 46 -2.45 -2.35 10.74
C ASP A 46 -2.43 -0.81 10.64
N ILE A 47 -2.89 -0.23 9.53
CA ILE A 47 -3.02 1.22 9.34
C ILE A 47 -4.46 1.64 9.69
N TYR A 48 -5.44 1.04 9.02
CA TYR A 48 -6.87 1.24 9.32
C TYR A 48 -7.62 -0.08 9.14
N ALA A 49 -8.39 -0.46 10.16
CA ALA A 49 -9.23 -1.66 10.13
C ALA A 49 -10.26 -1.63 8.98
N ASP A 50 -10.82 -0.46 8.71
CA ASP A 50 -11.81 -0.24 7.66
C ASP A 50 -11.86 1.22 7.19
N SER A 51 -12.69 1.49 6.19
CA SER A 51 -12.93 2.82 5.66
C SER A 51 -13.57 3.79 6.64
N ALA A 52 -14.28 3.30 7.67
CA ALA A 52 -14.91 4.17 8.67
C ALA A 52 -13.87 4.72 9.67
N ALA A 53 -12.88 3.90 10.05
CA ALA A 53 -11.73 4.34 10.83
C ALA A 53 -10.93 5.42 10.08
N TRP A 54 -10.71 5.22 8.78
CA TRP A 54 -10.08 6.21 7.91
C TRP A 54 -10.89 7.52 7.85
N GLU A 55 -12.22 7.44 7.71
CA GLU A 55 -13.09 8.61 7.62
C GLU A 55 -13.12 9.43 8.92
N ALA A 56 -13.02 8.76 10.07
CA ALA A 56 -12.93 9.40 11.38
C ALA A 56 -11.65 10.26 11.50
N ASP A 57 -10.50 9.71 11.10
CA ASP A 57 -9.23 10.42 11.11
C ASP A 57 -9.17 11.55 10.06
N PHE A 58 -9.75 11.33 8.88
CA PHE A 58 -9.90 12.38 7.88
C PHE A 58 -10.68 13.58 8.44
N SER A 59 -11.84 13.31 9.04
CA SER A 59 -12.70 14.32 9.64
C SER A 59 -12.05 15.01 10.83
N PHE A 60 -11.24 14.28 11.61
CA PHE A 60 -10.44 14.86 12.68
C PHE A 60 -9.40 15.81 12.12
N LEU A 61 -8.57 15.35 11.18
CA LEU A 61 -7.50 16.14 10.59
C LEU A 61 -8.04 17.42 9.95
N ASP A 62 -9.08 17.31 9.13
CA ASP A 62 -9.72 18.44 8.42
C ASP A 62 -10.12 19.60 9.36
N LYS A 63 -10.61 19.26 10.55
CA LYS A 63 -11.02 20.24 11.58
C LYS A 63 -9.84 20.88 12.30
N HIS A 64 -8.74 20.16 12.49
CA HIS A 64 -7.60 20.63 13.30
C HIS A 64 -6.53 21.34 12.47
N LEU A 65 -6.60 21.30 11.12
CA LEU A 65 -5.70 22.10 10.27
C LEU A 65 -5.77 23.60 10.59
N SER A 66 -6.93 24.13 10.99
CA SER A 66 -7.05 25.54 11.37
C SER A 66 -6.32 25.90 12.67
N ASP A 67 -5.90 24.93 13.48
CA ASP A 67 -5.20 25.20 14.74
C ASP A 67 -3.83 25.84 14.49
N PHE A 68 -3.25 25.65 13.30
CA PHE A 68 -2.03 26.35 12.87
C PHE A 68 -2.19 27.87 12.80
N GLU A 69 -3.40 28.39 12.59
CA GLU A 69 -3.66 29.83 12.59
C GLU A 69 -3.31 30.48 13.93
N SER A 70 -3.42 29.71 15.03
CA SER A 70 -3.01 30.19 16.34
C SER A 70 -1.50 30.46 16.43
N PHE A 71 -0.66 29.89 15.57
CA PHE A 71 0.80 30.13 15.60
C PHE A 71 1.24 31.27 14.67
N ARG A 72 0.35 31.78 13.81
CA ARG A 72 0.67 32.80 12.81
C ARG A 72 1.25 34.06 13.46
N GLY A 73 2.48 34.42 13.09
CA GLY A 73 3.18 35.61 13.61
C GLY A 73 3.75 35.47 15.02
N ARG A 74 3.53 34.33 15.70
CA ARG A 74 3.89 34.14 17.13
C ARG A 74 5.06 33.17 17.37
N LEU A 75 5.57 32.51 16.33
CA LEU A 75 6.63 31.50 16.45
C LEU A 75 7.93 32.03 17.09
N GLY A 76 8.21 33.33 16.93
CA GLY A 76 9.40 33.98 17.51
C GLY A 76 9.23 34.44 18.96
N GLU A 77 8.03 34.36 19.54
CA GLU A 77 7.77 34.86 20.89
C GLU A 77 8.50 34.05 21.98
N SER A 78 8.67 32.74 21.79
CA SER A 78 9.44 31.88 22.70
C SER A 78 9.75 30.51 22.10
N ALA A 79 10.75 29.82 22.66
CA ALA A 79 11.04 28.42 22.33
C ALA A 79 9.83 27.50 22.60
N THR A 80 9.01 27.81 23.60
CA THR A 80 7.79 27.07 23.95
C THR A 80 6.73 27.17 22.85
N GLN A 81 6.56 28.36 22.25
CA GLN A 81 5.63 28.55 21.13
C GLN A 81 6.06 27.74 19.92
N LEU A 82 7.36 27.82 19.56
CA LEU A 82 7.91 27.03 18.46
C LEU A 82 7.73 25.52 18.70
N LEU A 83 8.09 25.03 19.89
CA LEU A 83 7.94 23.62 20.24
C LEU A 83 6.48 23.15 20.14
N SER A 84 5.53 23.98 20.57
CA SER A 84 4.11 23.64 20.50
C SER A 84 3.62 23.50 19.07
N CYS A 85 4.05 24.40 18.17
CA CYS A 85 3.75 24.31 16.74
C CYS A 85 4.35 23.05 16.10
N LEU A 86 5.61 22.73 16.41
CA LEU A 86 6.28 21.54 15.87
C LEU A 86 5.60 20.25 16.33
N LYS A 87 5.21 20.16 17.60
CA LYS A 87 4.44 19.01 18.12
C LYS A 87 3.10 18.84 17.43
N LEU A 88 2.39 19.95 17.17
CA LEU A 88 1.14 19.91 16.42
C LEU A 88 1.39 19.37 15.00
N GLN A 89 2.41 19.91 14.32
CA GLN A 89 2.83 19.43 13.00
C GLN A 89 3.14 17.94 12.99
N ASP A 90 3.94 17.44 13.93
CA ASP A 90 4.27 16.01 14.00
C ASP A 90 3.00 15.17 14.22
N SER A 91 2.13 15.58 15.13
CA SER A 91 0.92 14.82 15.48
C SER A 91 -0.08 14.73 14.31
N LEU A 92 -0.36 15.86 13.65
CA LEU A 92 -1.28 15.89 12.51
C LEU A 92 -0.63 15.29 11.25
N GLY A 93 0.69 15.45 11.09
CA GLY A 93 1.46 14.89 10.00
C GLY A 93 1.42 13.36 9.98
N LEU A 94 1.56 12.71 11.14
CA LEU A 94 1.45 11.25 11.23
C LEU A 94 0.07 10.73 10.77
N ILE A 95 -0.99 11.45 11.13
CA ILE A 95 -2.36 11.10 10.70
C ILE A 95 -2.49 11.29 9.18
N LEU A 96 -2.01 12.42 8.66
CA LEU A 96 -2.04 12.71 7.22
C LEU A 96 -1.32 11.63 6.41
N GLU A 97 -0.13 11.21 6.83
CA GLU A 97 0.65 10.17 6.16
C GLU A 97 -0.07 8.80 6.19
N ASN A 98 -0.64 8.40 7.33
CA ASN A 98 -1.41 7.16 7.43
C ASN A 98 -2.63 7.17 6.48
N LEU A 99 -3.37 8.28 6.47
CA LEU A 99 -4.51 8.48 5.58
C LEU A 99 -4.08 8.38 4.10
N TYR A 100 -2.97 9.01 3.74
CA TYR A 100 -2.39 8.98 2.40
C TYR A 100 -1.99 7.58 1.97
N VAL A 101 -1.21 6.88 2.80
CA VAL A 101 -0.70 5.54 2.50
C VAL A 101 -1.87 4.57 2.30
N PHE A 102 -2.84 4.57 3.22
CA PHE A 102 -3.99 3.69 3.10
C PHE A 102 -4.79 3.94 1.81
N ALA A 103 -5.14 5.20 1.53
CA ALA A 103 -5.95 5.55 0.38
C ALA A 103 -5.26 5.20 -0.95
N ASN A 104 -3.97 5.51 -1.08
CA ASN A 104 -3.24 5.24 -2.32
C ASN A 104 -2.93 3.76 -2.50
N LEU A 105 -2.59 3.01 -1.45
CA LEU A 105 -2.39 1.56 -1.57
C LEU A 105 -3.71 0.84 -1.92
N LYS A 106 -4.86 1.29 -1.38
CA LYS A 106 -6.18 0.76 -1.78
C LYS A 106 -6.54 1.10 -3.22
N LYS A 107 -6.21 2.30 -3.68
CA LYS A 107 -6.39 2.72 -5.07
C LYS A 107 -5.53 1.90 -6.03
N ASP A 108 -4.27 1.66 -5.67
CA ASP A 108 -3.34 0.84 -6.46
C ASP A 108 -3.70 -0.64 -6.44
N GLU A 109 -4.43 -1.10 -5.42
CA GLU A 109 -4.94 -2.48 -5.34
C GLU A 109 -5.89 -2.79 -6.51
N ASP A 110 -6.80 -1.87 -6.85
CA ASP A 110 -7.68 -1.94 -8.02
C ASP A 110 -8.18 -0.54 -8.41
N GLN A 111 -7.57 0.04 -9.46
CA GLN A 111 -7.90 1.41 -9.90
C GLN A 111 -9.33 1.58 -10.43
N ARG A 112 -10.08 0.49 -10.64
CA ARG A 112 -11.47 0.54 -11.11
C ARG A 112 -12.46 0.81 -9.97
N VAL A 113 -12.03 0.74 -8.71
CA VAL A 113 -12.90 0.98 -7.55
C VAL A 113 -13.00 2.49 -7.29
N PRO A 114 -14.15 3.14 -7.56
CA PRO A 114 -14.25 4.61 -7.50
C PRO A 114 -14.07 5.16 -6.08
N ALA A 115 -14.49 4.41 -5.06
CA ALA A 115 -14.39 4.83 -3.66
C ALA A 115 -12.94 5.14 -3.24
N TYR A 116 -11.96 4.35 -3.71
CA TYR A 116 -10.55 4.58 -3.37
C TYR A 116 -9.91 5.68 -4.20
N GLN A 117 -10.44 5.95 -5.40
CA GLN A 117 -10.08 7.15 -6.17
C GLN A 117 -10.50 8.41 -5.39
N GLU A 118 -11.74 8.44 -4.92
CA GLU A 118 -12.27 9.55 -4.12
C GLU A 118 -11.46 9.76 -2.83
N MET A 119 -11.14 8.69 -2.09
CA MET A 119 -10.31 8.79 -0.89
C MET A 119 -8.92 9.40 -1.19
N SER A 120 -8.26 8.94 -2.26
CA SER A 120 -6.97 9.47 -2.69
C SER A 120 -7.08 10.94 -3.07
N ASP A 121 -8.09 11.33 -3.86
CA ASP A 121 -8.31 12.72 -4.29
C ASP A 121 -8.59 13.65 -3.09
N ARG A 122 -9.39 13.19 -2.12
CA ARG A 122 -9.69 13.94 -0.89
C ARG A 122 -8.44 14.22 -0.06
N ILE A 123 -7.54 13.24 0.09
CA ILE A 123 -6.27 13.44 0.81
C ILE A 123 -5.33 14.37 0.05
N MET A 124 -5.23 14.23 -1.27
CA MET A 124 -4.46 15.17 -2.09
C MET A 124 -4.97 16.61 -1.95
N GLY A 125 -6.29 16.79 -1.79
CA GLY A 125 -6.87 18.09 -1.46
C GLY A 125 -6.38 18.65 -0.12
N LEU A 126 -6.26 17.82 0.93
CA LEU A 126 -5.76 18.26 2.24
C LEU A 126 -4.28 18.69 2.19
N TYR A 127 -3.43 18.05 1.39
CA TYR A 127 -2.02 18.45 1.23
C TYR A 127 -1.84 19.87 0.67
N SER A 128 -2.85 20.41 0.00
CA SER A 128 -2.78 21.72 -0.66
C SER A 128 -3.26 22.90 0.21
N ARG A 129 -3.77 22.63 1.41
CA ARG A 129 -4.32 23.63 2.33
C ARG A 129 -3.27 24.14 3.31
#